data_AF-A0A2P8HX75-F1
#
_entry.id   AF-A0A2P8HX75-F1
#
_cell.length_a   1.000
_cell.length_b   1.000
_cell.length_c   1.000
_cell.angle_alpha   90.00
_cell.angle_beta   90.00
_cell.angle_gamma   90.00
#
_symmetry.space_group_name_H-M   'P 1'
#
loop_
_entity.id
_entity.type
_entity.pdbx_description
1 polymer ?
#
loop_
_entity_poly.entity_id
_entity_poly.type
_entity_poly.pdbx_seq_one_letter_code
_entity_poly.pdbx_strand_id
1 'polypeptide(L)' 'MYFTVSIPGLEKMVIKKTETVGRGSFHIHVEREQKSHRCPICNERTNRVRI' A
#
# COMPACT_ATOMS: atom_id res chain seq x y z
N MET A 1 -1.31 -10.69 17.58
CA MET A 1 -2.73 -10.65 17.17
C MET A 1 -2.77 -10.94 15.68
N TYR A 2 -3.29 -12.11 15.27
CA TYR A 2 -3.41 -12.49 13.87
C TYR A 2 -4.72 -11.91 13.32
N PHE A 3 -4.63 -10.80 12.59
CA PHE A 3 -5.80 -10.21 11.93
C PHE A 3 -5.96 -10.83 10.55
N THR A 4 -6.95 -11.70 10.38
CA THR A 4 -7.48 -12.11 9.07
C THR A 4 -8.57 -11.15 8.60
N VAL A 5 -8.36 -9.84 8.81
CA VAL A 5 -9.31 -8.82 8.37
C VAL A 5 -8.97 -8.42 6.95
N SER A 6 -9.75 -8.91 5.99
CA SER A 6 -9.80 -8.36 4.65
C SER A 6 -10.50 -7.00 4.71
N ILE A 7 -9.73 -5.92 4.65
CA ILE A 7 -10.29 -4.55 4.66
C ILE A 7 -10.78 -4.23 3.25
N PRO A 8 -12.07 -3.90 3.06
CA PRO A 8 -12.60 -3.51 1.76
C PRO A 8 -11.79 -2.36 1.15
N GLY A 9 -11.30 -2.53 -0.08
CA GLY A 9 -10.45 -1.58 -0.78
C GLY A 9 -8.94 -1.74 -0.56
N LEU A 10 -8.51 -2.60 0.37
CA LEU A 10 -7.11 -2.96 0.60
C LEU A 10 -6.79 -4.41 0.24
N GLU A 11 -7.66 -5.10 -0.49
CA GLU A 11 -7.49 -6.53 -0.81
C GLU A 11 -6.24 -6.80 -1.65
N LYS A 12 -5.75 -5.79 -2.38
CA LYS A 12 -4.55 -5.87 -3.24
C LYS A 12 -3.31 -5.24 -2.60
N MET A 13 -3.38 -4.91 -1.30
CA MET A 13 -2.30 -4.26 -0.58
C MET A 13 -1.63 -5.23 0.39
N VAL A 14 -0.31 -5.13 0.50
CA VAL A 14 0.50 -5.92 1.44
C VAL A 14 0.60 -5.13 2.75
N ILE A 15 0.01 -5.66 3.82
CA ILE A 15 0.13 -5.05 5.15
C ILE A 15 1.54 -5.33 5.70
N LYS A 16 2.31 -4.28 5.95
CA LYS A 16 3.69 -4.37 6.48
C LYS A 16 3.74 -4.28 7.99
N LYS A 17 2.96 -3.36 8.56
CA LYS A 17 2.96 -3.06 9.99
C LYS A 17 1.59 -2.57 10.39
N THR A 18 1.13 -3.00 11.56
CA THR A 18 -0.05 -2.45 12.21
C THR A 18 0.38 -1.90 13.57
N GLU A 19 -0.19 -0.77 13.97
CA GLU A 19 0.06 -0.18 15.28
C GLU A 19 -1.18 0.51 15.80
N THR A 20 -1.41 0.37 17.10
CA THR A 20 -2.46 1.11 17.81
C THR A 20 -1.82 2.38 18.34
N VAL A 21 -2.27 3.53 17.86
CA VAL A 21 -1.77 4.85 18.25
C VAL A 21 -2.76 5.48 19.23
N GLY A 22 -2.29 5.77 20.43
CA GLY A 22 -3.08 6.41 21.48
C GLY A 22 -4.30 5.58 21.94
N ARG A 23 -5.37 6.28 22.37
CA ARG A 23 -6.60 5.66 22.87
C ARG A 23 -7.63 5.41 21.75
N GLY A 24 -7.23 4.68 20.71
CA GLY A 24 -8.20 4.11 19.77
C GLY A 24 -7.93 4.30 18.27
N SER A 25 -6.82 4.93 17.88
CA SER A 25 -6.45 5.00 16.45
C SER A 25 -5.72 3.73 16.05
N PHE A 26 -6.11 3.14 14.92
CA PHE A 26 -5.45 1.96 14.36
C PHE A 26 -4.80 2.34 13.03
N HIS A 27 -3.47 2.31 13.00
CA HIS A 27 -2.70 2.64 11.80
C HIS A 27 -2.26 1.36 11.12
N ILE A 28 -2.47 1.31 9.80
CA ILE A 28 -2.10 0.19 8.96
C ILE A 28 -1.14 0.71 7.90
N HIS A 29 0.11 0.28 8.01
CA HIS A 29 1.11 0.52 6.98
C HIS A 29 0.94 -0.53 5.90
N VAL A 30 0.57 -0.06 4.71
CA VAL A 30 0.34 -0.90 3.54
C VAL A 30 1.32 -0.53 2.44
N GLU A 31 1.82 -1.54 1.73
CA GLU A 31 2.51 -1.39 0.47
C GLU A 31 1.61 -1.85 -0.67
N ARG A 32 1.57 -1.06 -1.74
CA ARG A 32 0.95 -1.47 -3.00
C ARG A 32 2.01 -2.14 -3.85
N GLU A 33 1.66 -3.25 -4.51
CA GLU A 33 2.54 -3.84 -5.52
C GLU A 33 2.95 -2.79 -6.56
N GLN A 34 4.26 -2.68 -6.77
CA GLN A 34 4.83 -1.76 -7.74
C GLN A 34 4.62 -2.33 -9.15
N LYS A 35 3.60 -1.80 -9.85
CA LYS A 35 3.34 -2.17 -11.24
C LYS A 35 4.17 -1.32 -12.17
N SER A 36 4.88 -1.99 -13.09
CA SER A 36 5.55 -1.31 -14.19
C SER A 36 4.53 -0.53 -15.00
N HIS A 37 4.81 0.74 -15.22
CA HIS A 37 3.96 1.64 -15.99
C HIS A 37 4.81 2.46 -16.96
N ARG A 38 4.17 3.18 -17.87
CA ARG A 38 4.86 4.09 -18.77
C ARG A 38 4.97 5.46 -18.15
N CYS A 39 6.15 6.06 -18.21
CA CYS A 39 6.35 7.43 -17.77
C CYS A 39 5.48 8.37 -18.62
N PRO A 40 4.70 9.29 -18.02
CA PRO A 40 3.86 10.20 -18.80
C PRO A 40 4.66 11.26 -19.58
N ILE A 41 5.97 11.40 -19.36
CA ILE A 41 6.83 12.34 -20.11
C ILE A 41 7.59 11.66 -21.24
N CYS A 42 8.36 10.60 -20.95
CA CYS A 42 9.20 9.94 -21.96
C CYS A 42 8.61 8.63 -22.50
N ASN A 43 7.48 8.18 -21.97
CA ASN A 43 6.80 6.92 -22.36
C ASN A 43 7.62 5.63 -22.12
N GLU A 44 8.81 5.72 -21.53
CA GLU A 44 9.61 4.56 -21.16
C GLU A 44 8.96 3.76 -20.03
N ARG A 45 9.22 2.45 -19.99
CA ARG A 45 8.80 1.61 -18.87
C ARG A 45 9.59 1.99 -17.63
N THR A 46 8.86 2.30 -16.57
CA THR A 46 9.43 2.61 -15.27
C THR A 46 8.68 1.89 -14.17
N ASN A 47 9.42 1.51 -13.14
CA ASN A 47 8.85 1.05 -11.88
C ASN A 47 8.77 2.18 -10.86
N ARG A 48 9.29 3.38 -11.17
CA ARG A 48 9.26 4.53 -10.25
C ARG A 48 7.85 5.10 -10.17
N VAL A 49 7.25 5.09 -8.99
CA VAL A 49 6.01 5.80 -8.72
C VAL A 49 6.29 7.29 -8.82
N ARG A 50 5.63 7.98 -9.77
CA ARG A 50 5.58 9.44 -9.78
C ARG A 50 4.56 9.87 -8.72
N ILE A 51 5.04 10.57 -7.69
CA ILE A 51 4.24 11.17 -6.62
C ILE A 51 4.03 12.64 -6.96
#